data_AF-H2ESU6-F1
#
_entry.id   AF-H2ESU6-F1
#
_cell.length_a   1.000
_cell.length_b   1.000
_cell.length_c   1.000
_cell.angle_alpha   90.00
_cell.angle_beta   90.00
_cell.angle_gamma   90.00
#
_symmetry.space_group_name_H-M   'P 1'
#
loop_
_entity.id
_entity.type
_entity.pdbx_description
1 polymer ?
#
loop_
_entity_poly.entity_id
_entity_poly.type
_entity_poly.pdbx_seq_one_letter_code
_entity_poly.pdbx_strand_id
1 'polypeptide(L)'
;MLITTFMIPFFDTLVSMGAAILLMALFSTLVIAGFLNSWFSFVLFLVYVSGLLVLFSYMLAMSPNSQGVVGYKFSYFIYGFVVLLVSIFCFSLLGFPDFVLSFEWEVISLFSLWNMGIYWLMMVVLLLALIMVVSLCFKSPSPLRPFMSLFG
;
A
#
# COMPACT_ATOMS: atom_id res chain seq x y z
N MET A 1 7.26 2.91 -13.06
CA MET A 1 7.14 3.17 -11.61
C MET A 1 6.85 4.65 -11.37
N LEU A 2 7.78 5.57 -11.63
CA LEU A 2 7.56 7.02 -11.40
C LEU A 2 6.42 7.64 -12.21
N ILE A 3 6.35 7.36 -13.51
CA ILE A 3 5.27 7.86 -14.40
C ILE A 3 3.90 7.38 -13.94
N THR A 4 3.82 6.16 -13.43
CA THR A 4 2.56 5.54 -13.03
C THR A 4 2.12 6.00 -11.64
N THR A 5 3.06 6.33 -10.74
CA THR A 5 2.75 6.96 -9.43
C THR A 5 2.25 8.40 -9.55
N PHE A 6 2.74 9.17 -10.53
CA PHE A 6 2.24 10.52 -10.79
C PHE A 6 0.80 10.56 -11.31
N MET A 7 0.27 9.43 -11.80
CA MET A 7 -1.09 9.35 -12.34
C MET A 7 -2.16 9.02 -11.28
N ILE A 8 -1.75 8.57 -10.09
CA ILE A 8 -2.65 8.20 -8.98
C ILE A 8 -3.56 9.34 -8.48
N PRO A 9 -3.09 10.59 -8.29
CA PRO A 9 -3.96 11.68 -7.80
C PRO A 9 -5.06 12.10 -8.77
N PHE A 10 -5.12 11.57 -10.00
CA PHE A 10 -6.17 11.90 -10.97
C PHE A 10 -7.42 11.01 -10.85
N PHE A 11 -7.43 9.99 -9.97
CA PHE A 11 -8.59 9.13 -9.74
C PHE A 11 -9.62 9.79 -8.83
N ASP A 12 -10.89 9.82 -9.27
CA ASP A 12 -11.98 10.51 -8.54
C ASP A 12 -12.64 9.63 -7.48
N THR A 13 -12.55 8.31 -7.61
CA THR A 13 -13.17 7.37 -6.68
C THR A 13 -12.10 6.61 -5.92
N LEU A 14 -12.24 6.52 -4.60
CA LEU A 14 -11.26 5.83 -3.77
C LEU A 14 -11.16 4.33 -4.09
N VAL A 15 -12.24 3.73 -4.62
CA VAL A 15 -12.22 2.34 -5.10
C VAL A 15 -11.29 2.19 -6.31
N SER A 16 -11.39 3.09 -7.31
CA SER A 16 -10.50 3.05 -8.47
C SER A 16 -9.06 3.36 -8.09
N MET A 17 -8.86 4.31 -7.18
CA MET A 17 -7.55 4.63 -6.62
C MET A 17 -6.95 3.43 -5.86
N GLY A 18 -7.73 2.75 -5.02
CA GLY A 18 -7.28 1.56 -4.28
C GLY A 18 -6.91 0.40 -5.20
N ALA A 19 -7.70 0.15 -6.24
CA ALA A 19 -7.39 -0.85 -7.27
C ALA A 19 -6.10 -0.51 -8.03
N ALA A 20 -5.91 0.76 -8.40
CA ALA A 20 -4.69 1.23 -9.04
C ALA A 20 -3.45 1.03 -8.16
N ILE A 21 -3.54 1.34 -6.86
CA ILE A 21 -2.44 1.16 -5.90
C ILE A 21 -2.12 -0.33 -5.69
N LEU A 22 -3.14 -1.20 -5.59
CA LEU A 22 -2.92 -2.66 -5.49
C LEU A 22 -2.15 -3.19 -6.70
N LEU A 23 -2.53 -2.74 -7.90
CA LEU A 23 -1.86 -3.16 -9.13
C LEU A 23 -0.41 -2.64 -9.17
N MET A 24 -0.15 -1.39 -8.75
CA MET A 24 1.23 -0.90 -8.59
C MET A 24 2.03 -1.72 -7.60
N ALA A 25 1.45 -2.05 -6.44
CA ALA A 25 2.11 -2.81 -5.40
C ALA A 25 2.53 -4.19 -5.93
N LEU A 26 1.62 -4.91 -6.59
CA LEU A 26 1.90 -6.19 -7.26
C LEU A 26 3.08 -6.10 -8.23
N PHE A 27 3.09 -5.09 -9.11
CA PHE A 27 4.18 -4.93 -10.07
C PHE A 27 5.50 -4.52 -9.42
N SER A 28 5.45 -3.69 -8.37
CA SER A 28 6.66 -3.29 -7.64
C SER A 28 7.29 -4.50 -6.94
N THR A 29 6.49 -5.38 -6.36
CA THR A 29 6.97 -6.60 -5.72
C THR A 29 7.50 -7.59 -6.75
N LEU A 30 6.88 -7.73 -7.92
CA LEU A 30 7.42 -8.59 -9.00
C LEU A 30 8.79 -8.10 -9.50
N VAL A 31 8.96 -6.80 -9.66
CA VAL A 31 10.26 -6.20 -10.03
C VAL A 31 11.30 -6.45 -8.92
N ILE A 32 10.94 -6.24 -7.66
CA ILE A 32 11.83 -6.48 -6.51
C ILE A 32 12.18 -7.97 -6.38
N ALA A 33 11.26 -8.87 -6.67
CA ALA A 33 11.51 -10.32 -6.64
C ALA A 33 12.53 -10.74 -7.71
N GLY A 34 12.52 -10.07 -8.87
CA GLY A 34 13.46 -10.34 -9.96
C GLY A 34 14.88 -9.77 -9.72
N PHE A 35 15.01 -8.65 -9.00
CA PHE A 35 16.30 -7.97 -8.81
C PHE A 35 16.98 -8.20 -7.46
N LEU A 36 16.21 -8.41 -6.39
CA LEU A 36 16.75 -8.45 -5.02
C LEU A 36 16.66 -9.85 -4.42
N ASN A 37 15.56 -10.14 -3.71
CA ASN A 37 15.30 -11.43 -3.10
C ASN A 37 13.79 -11.67 -3.07
N SER A 38 13.39 -12.89 -3.40
CA SER A 38 11.99 -13.33 -3.39
C SER A 38 11.36 -13.26 -1.99
N TRP A 39 12.12 -13.54 -0.92
CA TRP A 39 11.62 -13.49 0.46
C TRP A 39 11.18 -12.08 0.86
N PHE A 40 12.03 -11.08 0.63
CA PHE A 40 11.72 -9.69 0.96
C PHE A 40 10.55 -9.16 0.12
N SER A 41 10.52 -9.50 -1.17
CA SER A 41 9.40 -9.16 -2.05
C SER A 41 8.07 -9.74 -1.55
N PHE A 42 8.07 -10.99 -1.07
CA PHE A 42 6.88 -11.63 -0.53
C PHE A 42 6.35 -10.93 0.72
N VAL A 43 7.23 -10.53 1.63
CA VAL A 43 6.83 -9.77 2.83
C VAL A 43 6.24 -8.41 2.45
N LEU A 44 6.87 -7.69 1.51
CA LEU A 44 6.35 -6.41 1.01
C LEU A 44 4.96 -6.56 0.38
N PHE A 45 4.74 -7.62 -0.40
CA PHE A 45 3.45 -7.92 -1.01
C PHE A 45 2.35 -8.11 0.03
N LEU A 46 2.62 -8.90 1.07
CA LEU A 46 1.64 -9.16 2.13
C LEU A 46 1.27 -7.90 2.92
N VAL A 47 2.23 -7.05 3.26
CA VAL A 47 1.95 -5.80 3.99
C VAL A 47 1.11 -4.85 3.13
N TYR A 48 1.40 -4.72 1.84
CA TYR A 48 0.63 -3.87 0.94
C TYR A 48 -0.81 -4.36 0.72
N VAL A 49 -0.99 -5.67 0.46
CA VAL A 49 -2.34 -6.22 0.23
C VAL A 49 -3.18 -6.16 1.52
N SER A 50 -2.60 -6.53 2.67
CA SER A 50 -3.32 -6.53 3.94
C SER A 50 -3.81 -5.13 4.34
N GLY A 51 -2.97 -4.10 4.24
CA GLY A 51 -3.36 -2.72 4.57
C GLY A 51 -4.43 -2.14 3.63
N LEU A 52 -4.34 -2.41 2.32
CA LEU A 52 -5.30 -1.89 1.34
C LEU A 52 -6.68 -2.57 1.45
N LEU A 53 -6.74 -3.83 1.88
CA LEU A 53 -8.01 -4.52 2.14
C LEU A 53 -8.81 -3.89 3.30
N VAL A 54 -8.12 -3.43 4.36
CA VAL A 54 -8.78 -2.73 5.47
C VAL A 54 -9.41 -1.42 4.97
N LEU A 55 -8.68 -0.64 4.17
CA LEU A 55 -9.20 0.60 3.56
C LEU A 55 -10.38 0.34 2.61
N PHE A 56 -10.33 -0.76 1.85
CA PHE A 56 -11.44 -1.17 1.00
C PHE A 56 -12.72 -1.47 1.81
N SER A 57 -12.60 -2.21 2.91
CA SER A 57 -13.75 -2.54 3.77
C SER A 57 -14.39 -1.30 4.39
N TYR A 58 -13.58 -0.34 4.84
CA TYR A 58 -14.06 0.92 5.42
C TYR A 58 -14.88 1.74 4.41
N MET A 59 -14.44 1.76 3.16
CA MET A 59 -15.03 2.60 2.11
C MET A 59 -16.27 2.01 1.49
N LEU A 60 -16.37 0.68 1.43
CA LEU A 60 -17.63 0.00 1.11
C LEU A 60 -18.73 0.32 2.13
N ALA A 61 -18.38 0.52 3.40
CA ALA A 61 -19.34 0.83 4.45
C ALA A 61 -19.80 2.31 4.45
N MET A 62 -18.94 3.24 4.03
CA MET A 62 -19.16 4.68 4.19
C MET A 62 -19.49 5.44 2.89
N SER A 63 -19.33 4.84 1.71
CA SER A 63 -19.56 5.53 0.44
C SER A 63 -20.94 5.21 -0.16
N PRO A 64 -21.82 6.20 -0.39
CA PRO A 64 -22.94 6.01 -1.31
C PRO A 64 -22.35 5.83 -2.71
N ASN A 65 -22.63 4.70 -3.36
CA ASN A 65 -22.11 4.28 -4.66
C ASN A 65 -22.14 5.40 -5.72
N SER A 66 -21.11 6.26 -5.75
CA SER A 66 -20.97 7.30 -6.75
C SER A 66 -20.49 6.61 -8.01
N GLN A 67 -21.40 6.45 -8.98
CA GLN A 67 -21.10 5.94 -10.31
C GLN A 67 -20.22 6.97 -11.03
N GLY A 68 -18.92 6.95 -10.74
CA GLY A 68 -17.94 7.82 -11.37
C GLY A 68 -17.71 7.39 -12.81
N VAL A 69 -17.70 8.35 -13.74
CA VAL A 69 -17.44 8.16 -15.17
C VAL A 69 -15.99 7.66 -15.37
N VAL A 70 -15.83 6.34 -15.51
CA VAL A 70 -14.52 5.65 -15.57
C VAL A 70 -13.79 5.85 -16.91
N GLY A 71 -14.47 6.32 -17.96
CA GLY A 71 -14.06 6.12 -19.35
C GLY A 71 -12.66 6.65 -19.74
N TYR A 72 -12.39 7.94 -19.54
CA TYR A 72 -11.17 8.56 -20.08
C TYR A 72 -9.95 8.32 -19.18
N LYS A 73 -10.16 8.34 -17.87
CA LYS A 73 -9.09 8.22 -16.87
C LYS A 73 -8.50 6.82 -16.80
N PHE A 74 -9.32 5.80 -17.03
CA PHE A 74 -8.87 4.41 -17.07
C PHE A 74 -7.97 4.13 -18.29
N SER A 75 -8.22 4.79 -19.43
CA SER A 75 -7.37 4.67 -20.63
C SER A 75 -5.93 5.15 -20.37
N TYR A 76 -5.76 6.29 -19.68
CA TYR A 76 -4.43 6.79 -19.30
C TYR A 76 -3.70 5.85 -18.34
N PHE A 77 -4.43 5.21 -17.44
CA PHE A 77 -3.86 4.19 -16.54
C PHE A 77 -3.36 2.97 -17.32
N ILE A 78 -4.15 2.45 -18.26
CA ILE A 78 -3.74 1.35 -19.14
C ILE A 78 -2.51 1.74 -19.97
N TYR A 79 -2.47 2.96 -20.51
CA TYR A 79 -1.32 3.44 -21.27
C TYR A 79 -0.04 3.47 -20.42
N GLY A 80 -0.12 4.06 -19.22
CA GLY A 80 1.00 4.07 -18.27
C GLY A 80 1.44 2.65 -17.89
N PHE A 81 0.49 1.72 -17.81
CA PHE A 81 0.75 0.32 -17.52
C PHE A 81 1.48 -0.41 -18.66
N VAL A 82 1.05 -0.21 -19.91
CA VAL A 82 1.72 -0.79 -21.09
C VAL A 82 3.15 -0.26 -21.23
N VAL A 83 3.37 1.04 -21.02
CA VAL A 83 4.72 1.63 -21.04
C VAL A 83 5.61 0.99 -19.98
N LEU A 84 5.07 0.70 -18.80
CA LEU A 84 5.81 0.03 -17.73
C LEU A 84 6.22 -1.40 -18.13
N LEU A 85 5.31 -2.19 -18.69
CA LEU A 85 5.63 -3.55 -19.17
C LEU A 85 6.70 -3.55 -20.27
N VAL A 86 6.58 -2.63 -21.23
CA VAL A 86 7.59 -2.47 -22.29
C VAL A 86 8.94 -2.07 -21.71
N SER A 87 8.97 -1.21 -20.69
CA SER A 87 10.22 -0.82 -20.03
C SER A 87 10.90 -2.01 -19.33
N ILE A 88 10.15 -2.89 -18.65
CA ILE A 88 10.69 -4.09 -18.01
C ILE A 88 11.22 -5.06 -19.07
N PHE A 89 10.48 -5.24 -20.17
CA PHE A 89 10.87 -6.12 -21.25
C PHE A 89 12.16 -5.64 -21.94
N CYS A 90 12.26 -4.34 -22.21
CA CYS A 90 13.46 -3.71 -22.77
C CYS A 90 14.65 -3.84 -21.80
N PHE A 91 14.42 -3.68 -20.50
CA PHE A 91 15.43 -3.86 -19.47
C PHE A 91 15.94 -5.31 -19.38
N SER A 92 15.05 -6.30 -19.55
CA SER A 92 15.43 -7.72 -19.62
C SER A 92 16.24 -8.06 -20.88
N LEU A 93 15.97 -7.39 -22.01
CA LEU A 93 16.67 -7.58 -23.28
C LEU A 93 18.06 -6.95 -23.30
N LEU A 94 18.25 -5.85 -22.57
CA LEU A 94 19.52 -5.12 -22.50
C LEU A 94 20.61 -5.84 -21.68
N GLY A 95 20.27 -6.96 -21.01
CA GLY A 95 21.23 -7.83 -20.33
C GLY A 95 21.97 -7.11 -19.20
N PHE A 96 21.44 -7.21 -17.98
CA PHE A 96 22.20 -6.74 -16.82
C PHE A 96 23.39 -7.67 -16.56
N PRO A 97 24.52 -7.15 -16.06
CA PRO A 97 25.50 -8.01 -15.41
C PRO A 97 24.79 -8.71 -14.24
N ASP A 98 25.01 -10.01 -14.10
CA ASP A 98 24.50 -10.82 -12.99
C ASP A 98 24.99 -10.24 -11.66
N PHE A 99 24.28 -9.25 -11.13
CA PHE A 99 24.50 -8.69 -9.82
C PHE A 99 23.82 -9.63 -8.82
N VAL A 100 24.39 -10.82 -8.68
CA VAL A 100 23.99 -11.77 -7.64
C VAL A 100 24.46 -11.20 -6.31
N LEU A 101 23.69 -10.27 -5.76
CA LEU A 101 23.81 -9.87 -4.37
C LEU A 101 23.44 -11.10 -3.52
N SER A 102 24.45 -11.68 -2.86
CA SER A 102 24.28 -12.78 -1.93
C SER A 102 23.65 -12.28 -0.62
N PHE A 103 22.35 -12.01 -0.67
CA PHE A 103 21.56 -11.39 0.41
C PHE A 103 21.32 -12.28 1.64
N GLU A 104 21.61 -13.59 1.60
CA GLU A 104 21.33 -14.48 2.73
C GLU A 104 22.12 -14.09 4.00
N TRP A 105 23.32 -13.54 3.84
CA TRP A 105 24.15 -13.07 4.96
C TRP A 105 23.70 -11.70 5.50
N GLU A 106 23.03 -10.88 4.68
CA GLU A 106 22.59 -9.54 5.07
C GLU A 106 21.36 -9.54 5.98
N VAL A 107 20.42 -10.49 5.79
CA VAL A 107 19.25 -10.57 6.69
C VAL A 107 19.67 -10.97 8.11
N ILE A 108 20.67 -11.84 8.23
CA ILE A 108 21.23 -12.26 9.52
C ILE A 108 22.03 -11.13 10.16
N SER A 109 22.71 -10.28 9.36
CA SER A 109 23.44 -9.11 9.87
C SER A 109 22.52 -8.03 10.43
N LEU A 110 21.24 -7.98 10.02
CA LEU A 110 20.24 -7.11 10.65
C LEU A 110 20.07 -7.45 12.13
N PHE A 111 20.12 -8.72 12.52
CA PHE A 111 20.01 -9.17 13.92
C PHE A 111 21.30 -8.99 14.73
N SER A 112 22.29 -8.27 14.20
CA SER A 112 23.50 -7.95 14.95
C SER A 112 23.21 -7.06 16.16
N LEU A 113 24.04 -7.20 17.19
CA LEU A 113 23.98 -6.39 18.43
C LEU A 113 24.01 -4.89 18.15
N TRP A 114 24.65 -4.46 17.05
CA TRP A 114 24.73 -3.06 16.64
C TRP A 114 23.37 -2.46 16.29
N ASN A 115 22.49 -3.25 15.68
CA ASN A 115 21.17 -2.80 15.21
C ASN A 115 20.07 -2.95 16.29
N MET A 116 20.39 -3.43 17.49
CA MET A 116 19.44 -3.61 18.59
C MET A 116 18.64 -2.36 18.93
N GLY A 117 19.24 -1.17 18.81
CA GLY A 117 18.55 0.10 19.06
C GLY A 117 17.38 0.36 18.10
N ILE A 118 17.50 -0.06 16.83
CA ILE A 118 16.46 0.11 15.82
C ILE A 118 15.24 -0.76 16.16
N TYR A 119 15.46 -2.00 16.63
CA TYR A 119 14.38 -2.89 17.06
C TYR A 119 13.61 -2.32 18.25
N TRP A 120 14.31 -1.79 19.25
CA TRP A 120 13.66 -1.11 20.38
C TRP A 120 12.80 0.07 19.93
N LEU A 121 13.30 0.90 19.01
CA LEU A 121 12.55 2.02 18.47
C LEU A 121 11.29 1.55 17.73
N MET A 122 11.40 0.53 16.87
CA MET A 122 10.26 -0.02 16.12
C MET A 122 9.18 -0.58 17.05
N MET A 123 9.57 -1.28 18.12
CA MET A 123 8.64 -1.81 19.12
C MET A 123 7.87 -0.68 19.84
N VAL A 124 8.57 0.39 20.24
CA VAL A 124 7.93 1.56 20.86
C VAL A 124 6.98 2.25 19.89
N VAL A 125 7.35 2.42 18.62
CA VAL A 125 6.48 3.04 17.60
C VAL A 125 5.22 2.21 17.37
N LEU A 126 5.33 0.89 17.22
CA LEU A 126 4.19 -0.01 17.05
C LEU A 126 3.27 0.00 18.28
N LEU A 127 3.85 0.00 19.48
CA LEU A 127 3.10 0.08 20.74
C LEU A 127 2.34 1.41 20.87
N LEU A 128 3.00 2.53 20.57
CA LEU A 128 2.36 3.85 20.54
C LEU A 128 1.24 3.91 19.51
N ALA A 129 1.44 3.35 18.31
CA ALA A 129 0.40 3.30 17.28
C ALA A 129 -0.85 2.56 17.78
N LEU A 130 -0.70 1.43 18.47
CA LEU A 130 -1.82 0.68 19.03
C LEU A 130 -2.54 1.47 20.14
N ILE A 131 -1.80 2.09 21.06
CA ILE A 131 -2.37 2.93 22.12
C ILE A 131 -3.16 4.11 21.52
N MET A 132 -2.63 4.72 20.46
CA MET A 132 -3.29 5.82 19.75
C MET A 132 -4.60 5.35 19.11
N VAL A 133 -4.61 4.21 18.43
CA VAL A 133 -5.83 3.64 17.82
C VAL A 133 -6.89 3.34 18.87
N VAL A 134 -6.52 2.70 19.99
CA VAL A 134 -7.42 2.42 21.11
C VAL A 134 -8.02 3.72 21.67
N SER A 135 -7.17 4.74 21.90
CA SER A 135 -7.61 6.04 22.39
C SER A 135 -8.57 6.74 21.42
N LEU A 136 -8.40 6.53 20.11
CA LEU A 136 -9.26 7.08 19.06
C LEU A 136 -10.63 6.38 19.03
N CYS A 137 -10.65 5.07 19.20
CA CYS A 137 -11.89 4.27 19.25
C CYS A 137 -12.73 4.53 20.51
N PHE A 138 -12.10 4.79 21.66
CA PHE A 138 -12.83 5.01 22.92
C PHE A 138 -13.28 6.46 23.15
N LYS A 139 -12.86 7.42 22.32
CA LYS A 139 -13.18 8.85 22.50
C LYS A 139 -14.57 9.27 21.97
N SER A 140 -15.48 8.33 21.71
CA SER A 140 -16.83 8.66 21.22
C SER A 140 -17.96 8.08 22.07
N PRO A 141 -18.38 8.75 23.15
CA PRO A 141 -19.80 8.94 23.38
C PRO A 141 -20.23 10.13 22.51
N SER A 142 -20.54 9.88 21.23
CA SER A 142 -21.39 10.84 20.51
C SER A 142 -22.66 10.97 21.34
N PRO A 143 -23.10 12.18 21.73
CA PRO A 143 -24.31 12.32 22.53
C PRO A 143 -25.44 11.76 21.67
N LEU A 144 -25.88 10.54 22.00
CA LEU A 144 -27.15 10.02 21.52
C LEU A 144 -28.13 11.14 21.81
N ARG A 145 -28.68 11.76 20.76
CA ARG A 145 -29.75 12.76 20.90
C ARG A 145 -30.72 12.20 21.93
N PRO A 146 -30.83 12.78 23.15
CA PRO A 146 -31.94 12.41 23.98
C PRO A 146 -33.16 12.89 23.20
N PHE A 147 -34.02 11.95 22.84
CA PHE A 147 -35.29 12.23 22.21
C PHE A 147 -36.08 13.12 23.17
N MET A 148 -36.01 14.44 23.00
CA MET A 148 -36.94 15.34 23.66
C MET A 148 -38.23 15.30 22.83
N SER A 149 -39.13 14.40 23.22
CA SER A 149 -40.54 14.50 22.88
C SER A 149 -41.05 15.85 23.39
N LEU A 150 -41.34 16.78 22.48
CA LEU A 150 -42.10 17.98 22.81
C LEU A 150 -43.26 18.07 21.83
N PHE A 151 -44.25 17.21 22.09
CA PHE A 151 -45.64 17.52 21.83
C PHE A 151 -46.03 18.61 22.84
N GLY A 152 -46.42 19.77 22.33
CA GLY A 152 -46.87 20.95 23.07
C GLY A 152 -47.28 22.03 22.10
#